data_AF-A0AAI8IPK6-F1
#
_entry.id   AF-A0AAI8IPK6-F1
#
_cell.length_a   1.000
_cell.length_b   1.000
_cell.length_c   1.000
_cell.angle_alpha   90.00
_cell.angle_beta   90.00
_cell.angle_gamma   90.00
#
_symmetry.space_group_name_H-M   'P 1'
#
loop_
_entity.id
_entity.type
_entity.pdbx_description
1 polymer ?
#
loop_
_entity_poly.entity_id
_entity_poly.type
_entity_poly.pdbx_seq_one_letter_code
_entity_poly.pdbx_strand_id
1 'polypeptide(L)'
;MYYVSDSIENPFFWAFVILLVVIAILIIRFVDVVKANMRKADRIDSIYEIIKCTQGGINKRIGENRELLQLIENQAPQLLDKNPWINGWIDSQEQYLLAIAEIAHIDVRTHSRR
;
A
#
# COMPACT_ATOMS: atom_id res chain seq x y z
N MET A 1 -48.21 -26.04 -28.55
CA MET A 1 -47.90 -26.59 -27.22
C MET A 1 -47.01 -27.84 -27.27
N TYR A 2 -46.89 -28.56 -28.40
CA TYR A 2 -45.97 -29.70 -28.56
C TYR A 2 -44.47 -29.33 -28.53
N TYR A 3 -44.09 -28.21 -29.17
CA TYR A 3 -42.69 -27.78 -29.28
C TYR A 3 -42.01 -27.51 -27.93
N VAL A 4 -42.79 -27.06 -26.94
CA VAL A 4 -42.28 -26.77 -25.59
C VAL A 4 -42.02 -28.08 -24.83
N SER A 5 -42.89 -29.08 -24.96
CA SER A 5 -42.71 -30.39 -24.32
C SER A 5 -41.48 -31.12 -24.86
N ASP A 6 -41.31 -31.14 -26.18
CA ASP A 6 -40.16 -31.79 -26.86
C ASP A 6 -38.82 -31.14 -26.50
N SER A 7 -38.80 -29.81 -26.32
CA SER A 7 -37.60 -29.09 -25.91
C SER A 7 -37.16 -29.39 -24.47
N ILE A 8 -38.11 -29.68 -23.57
CA ILE A 8 -37.84 -29.96 -22.15
C ILE A 8 -37.32 -31.39 -21.97
N GLU A 9 -37.74 -32.35 -22.80
CA GLU A 9 -37.25 -33.73 -22.78
C GLU A 9 -35.90 -33.89 -23.51
N ASN A 10 -35.45 -32.87 -24.25
CA ASN A 10 -34.21 -32.93 -25.01
C ASN A 10 -32.97 -32.78 -24.11
N PRO A 11 -32.08 -33.80 -24.02
CA PRO A 11 -30.89 -33.74 -23.17
C PRO A 11 -29.88 -32.67 -23.61
N PHE A 12 -29.85 -32.31 -24.90
CA PHE A 12 -28.97 -31.25 -25.41
C PHE A 12 -29.41 -29.86 -24.94
N PHE A 13 -30.72 -29.65 -24.72
CA PHE A 13 -31.24 -28.41 -24.15
C PHE A 13 -30.70 -28.20 -22.73
N TRP A 14 -30.78 -29.23 -21.88
CA TRP A 14 -30.25 -29.17 -20.52
C TRP A 14 -28.72 -29.04 -20.47
N ALA A 15 -27.99 -29.71 -21.35
CA ALA A 15 -26.53 -29.55 -21.45
C ALA A 15 -26.13 -28.10 -21.78
N PHE A 16 -26.88 -27.46 -22.69
CA PHE A 16 -26.68 -26.05 -23.02
C PHE A 16 -26.99 -25.12 -21.85
N VAL A 17 -28.09 -25.36 -21.12
CA VAL A 17 -28.44 -24.58 -19.91
C VAL A 17 -27.35 -24.72 -18.84
N ILE A 18 -26.87 -25.94 -18.58
CA ILE A 18 -25.77 -26.18 -17.63
C ILE A 18 -24.50 -25.44 -18.08
N LEU A 19 -24.17 -25.48 -19.37
CA LEU A 19 -23.02 -24.76 -19.92
C LEU A 19 -23.14 -23.25 -19.68
N LEU A 20 -24.31 -22.65 -19.92
CA LEU A 20 -24.54 -21.23 -19.66
C LEU A 20 -24.38 -20.89 -18.17
N VAL A 21 -24.89 -21.73 -17.26
CA VAL A 21 -24.74 -21.54 -15.82
C VAL A 21 -23.26 -21.62 -15.41
N VAL A 22 -22.51 -22.58 -15.94
CA VAL A 22 -21.06 -22.72 -15.69
C VAL A 22 -20.33 -21.47 -16.18
N ILE A 23 -20.61 -21.00 -17.40
CA ILE A 23 -20.03 -19.77 -17.95
C ILE A 23 -20.36 -18.57 -17.07
N ALA A 24 -21.61 -18.42 -16.62
CA ALA A 24 -22.01 -17.32 -15.74
C ALA A 24 -21.25 -17.35 -14.40
N ILE A 25 -21.08 -18.53 -13.79
CA ILE A 25 -20.28 -18.69 -12.57
C ILE A 25 -18.83 -18.28 -12.81
N LEU A 26 -18.23 -18.71 -13.93
CA LEU A 26 -16.86 -18.34 -14.29
C LEU A 26 -16.70 -16.82 -14.46
N ILE A 27 -17.66 -16.16 -15.12
CA ILE A 27 -17.65 -14.70 -15.30
C ILE A 27 -17.74 -13.98 -13.94
N ILE A 28 -18.66 -14.40 -13.06
CA ILE A 28 -18.80 -13.80 -11.73
C ILE A 28 -17.49 -13.92 -10.94
N ARG A 29 -16.91 -15.12 -10.91
CA ARG A 29 -15.63 -15.38 -10.25
C ARG A 29 -14.50 -14.54 -10.84
N PHE A 30 -14.45 -14.40 -12.16
CA PHE A 30 -13.47 -13.56 -12.83
C PHE A 30 -13.61 -12.08 -12.42
N VAL A 31 -14.82 -11.55 -12.43
CA VAL A 31 -15.10 -10.16 -11.98
C VAL A 31 -14.70 -9.96 -10.52
N ASP A 32 -14.97 -10.92 -9.64
CA ASP A 32 -14.57 -10.86 -8.22
C ASP A 32 -13.05 -10.76 -8.06
N VAL A 33 -12.29 -11.54 -8.84
CA VAL A 33 -10.82 -11.51 -8.85
C VAL A 33 -10.30 -10.17 -9.37
N VAL A 34 -10.85 -9.66 -10.47
CA VAL A 34 -10.46 -8.36 -11.03
C VAL A 34 -10.73 -7.24 -10.01
N LYS A 35 -11.93 -7.21 -9.40
CA LYS A 35 -12.27 -6.23 -8.35
C LYS A 35 -11.35 -6.33 -7.14
N ALA A 36 -10.98 -7.54 -6.72
CA ALA A 36 -10.06 -7.73 -5.61
C ALA A 36 -8.66 -7.18 -5.92
N ASN A 37 -8.17 -7.38 -7.14
CA ASN A 37 -6.90 -6.82 -7.60
C ASN A 37 -6.94 -5.29 -7.71
N MET A 38 -8.01 -4.72 -8.26
CA MET A 38 -8.20 -3.27 -8.31
C MET A 38 -8.19 -2.64 -6.92
N ARG A 39 -8.95 -3.20 -5.96
CA ARG A 39 -8.93 -2.71 -4.57
C ARG A 39 -7.54 -2.78 -3.93
N LYS A 40 -6.72 -3.77 -4.28
CA LYS A 40 -5.33 -3.83 -3.79
C LYS A 40 -4.50 -2.70 -4.39
N ALA A 41 -4.63 -2.43 -5.69
CA ALA A 41 -3.96 -1.31 -6.35
C ALA A 41 -4.36 0.03 -5.71
N ASP A 42 -5.66 0.29 -5.53
CA ASP A 42 -6.15 1.53 -4.91
C ASP A 42 -5.58 1.73 -3.49
N ARG A 43 -5.44 0.64 -2.72
CA ARG A 43 -4.85 0.70 -1.38
C ARG A 43 -3.35 1.01 -1.42
N ILE A 44 -2.61 0.45 -2.38
CA ILE A 44 -1.19 0.75 -2.56
C ILE A 44 -1.01 2.21 -2.97
N ASP A 45 -1.82 2.70 -3.91
CA ASP A 45 -1.81 4.09 -4.35
C ASP A 45 -2.12 5.04 -3.20
N SER A 46 -3.13 4.71 -2.38
CA SER A 46 -3.48 5.49 -1.19
C SER A 46 -2.33 5.53 -0.17
N ILE A 47 -1.64 4.40 0.05
CA ILE A 47 -0.46 4.33 0.94
C ILE A 47 0.67 5.18 0.38
N TYR A 48 0.92 5.09 -0.93
CA TYR A 48 1.95 5.87 -1.60
C TYR A 48 1.69 7.38 -1.47
N GLU A 49 0.45 7.82 -1.69
CA GLU A 49 0.04 9.21 -1.49
C GLU A 49 0.22 9.66 -0.05
N ILE A 50 -0.14 8.81 0.93
CA ILE A 50 0.08 9.13 2.35
C ILE A 50 1.57 9.32 2.63
N ILE A 51 2.41 8.40 2.17
CA ILE A 51 3.87 8.45 2.39
C ILE A 51 4.50 9.69 1.75
N LYS A 52 4.05 10.06 0.56
CA LYS A 52 4.60 11.16 -0.23
C LYS A 52 4.11 12.53 0.23
N CYS A 53 2.84 12.66 0.59
CA CYS A 53 2.18 13.95 0.76
C CYS A 53 1.89 14.32 2.22
N THR A 54 1.73 13.33 3.11
CA THR A 54 1.30 13.62 4.50
C THR A 54 2.38 14.34 5.28
N GLN A 55 2.05 15.51 5.85
CA GLN A 55 2.98 16.33 6.64
C GLN A 55 4.26 16.69 5.86
N GLY A 56 4.19 16.81 4.53
CA GLY A 56 5.33 17.08 3.63
C GLY A 56 6.20 15.87 3.28
N GLY A 57 5.74 14.66 3.63
CA GLY A 57 6.31 13.39 3.18
C GLY A 57 7.61 12.99 3.88
N ILE A 58 8.16 11.86 3.43
CA ILE A 58 9.37 11.26 4.02
C ILE A 58 10.54 12.26 4.07
N ASN A 59 10.80 12.97 2.97
CA ASN A 59 11.92 13.91 2.90
C ASN A 59 11.84 15.01 3.97
N LYS A 60 10.64 15.54 4.22
CA LYS A 60 10.44 16.56 5.26
C LYS A 60 10.66 15.97 6.65
N ARG A 61 10.11 14.79 6.93
CA ARG A 61 10.28 14.12 8.24
C ARG A 61 11.73 13.78 8.55
N ILE A 62 12.50 13.31 7.57
CA ILE A 62 13.94 13.08 7.73
C ILE A 62 14.65 14.40 8.04
N GLY A 63 14.32 15.48 7.33
CA GLY A 63 14.84 16.82 7.60
C GLY A 63 14.53 17.30 9.03
N GLU A 64 13.26 17.26 9.42
CA GLU A 64 12.79 17.67 10.75
C GLU A 64 13.47 16.87 11.88
N ASN A 65 13.68 15.57 11.70
CA ASN A 65 14.40 14.73 12.68
C ASN A 65 15.87 15.17 12.84
N ARG A 66 16.54 15.51 11.74
CA ARG A 66 17.93 16.01 11.77
C ARG A 66 18.01 17.40 12.39
N GLU A 67 17.09 18.28 12.04
CA GLU A 67 16.98 19.63 12.64
C GLU A 67 16.71 19.54 14.15
N LEU A 68 15.85 18.62 14.59
CA LEU A 68 15.59 18.38 16.00
C LEU A 68 16.85 17.89 16.74
N LEU A 69 17.58 16.93 16.17
CA LEU A 69 18.83 16.45 16.77
C LEU A 69 19.83 17.60 16.91
N GLN A 70 20.05 18.35 15.82
CA GLN A 70 20.95 19.50 15.81
C GLN A 70 20.52 20.57 16.84
N LEU A 71 19.22 20.80 17.00
CA LEU A 71 18.69 21.72 18.01
C LEU A 71 19.03 21.26 19.42
N ILE A 72 18.86 19.97 19.72
CA ILE A 72 19.18 19.39 21.02
C ILE A 72 20.69 19.46 21.27
N GLU A 73 21.52 19.09 20.30
CA GLU A 73 22.98 19.19 20.38
C GLU A 73 23.44 20.61 20.71
N ASN A 74 22.81 21.62 20.09
CA ASN A 74 23.18 23.02 20.27
C ASN A 74 22.64 23.65 21.56
N GLN A 75 21.41 23.31 21.97
CA GLN A 75 20.72 24.03 23.06
C GLN A 75 20.62 23.23 24.36
N ALA A 76 20.65 21.91 24.30
CA ALA A 76 20.50 21.04 25.45
C ALA A 76 21.33 19.74 25.33
N PRO A 77 22.65 19.81 25.08
CA PRO A 77 23.49 18.62 24.91
C PRO A 77 23.44 17.67 26.10
N GLN A 78 23.30 18.20 27.32
CA GLN A 78 23.14 17.43 28.55
C GLN A 78 21.93 16.49 28.54
N LEU A 79 20.93 16.76 27.69
CA LEU A 79 19.77 15.88 27.52
C LEU A 79 20.18 14.58 26.84
N LEU A 80 21.05 14.65 25.82
CA LEU A 80 21.59 13.47 25.12
C LEU A 80 22.55 12.69 26.02
N ASP A 81 23.37 13.38 26.81
CA ASP A 81 24.28 12.74 27.76
C ASP A 81 23.53 11.91 28.81
N LYS A 82 22.46 12.49 29.37
CA LYS A 82 21.63 11.83 30.39
C LYS A 82 20.70 10.77 29.80
N ASN A 83 20.34 10.92 28.53
CA ASN A 83 19.36 10.06 27.86
C ASN A 83 19.87 9.63 26.46
N PRO A 84 20.88 8.75 26.39
CA PRO A 84 21.45 8.32 25.10
C PRO A 84 20.44 7.68 24.15
N TRP A 85 19.34 7.13 24.68
CA TRP A 85 18.25 6.56 23.91
C TRP A 85 17.56 7.57 23.00
N ILE A 86 17.64 8.88 23.28
CA ILE A 86 17.05 9.92 22.42
C ILE A 86 17.74 9.94 21.06
N ASN A 87 19.08 9.88 21.04
CA ASN A 87 19.82 9.81 19.78
C ASN A 87 19.48 8.51 19.03
N GLY A 88 19.47 7.38 19.74
CA GLY A 88 19.08 6.10 19.15
C GLY A 88 17.65 6.08 18.60
N TRP A 89 16.71 6.75 19.27
CA TRP A 89 15.34 6.91 18.78
C TRP A 89 15.32 7.72 17.49
N ILE A 90 15.97 8.88 17.44
CA ILE A 90 16.02 9.73 16.24
C ILE A 90 16.65 8.97 15.06
N ASP A 91 17.78 8.30 15.29
CA ASP A 91 18.45 7.46 14.28
C ASP A 91 17.53 6.33 13.79
N SER A 92 16.79 5.67 14.70
CA SER A 92 15.84 4.61 14.32
C SER A 92 14.69 5.13 13.45
N GLN A 93 14.22 6.37 13.68
CA GLN A 93 13.20 6.99 12.85
C GLN A 93 13.73 7.26 11.45
N GLU A 94 14.97 7.76 11.33
CA GLU A 94 15.60 7.99 10.04
C GLU A 94 15.78 6.69 9.26
N GLN A 95 16.29 5.62 9.89
CA GLN A 95 16.43 4.31 9.27
C GLN A 95 15.09 3.73 8.80
N TYR A 96 14.05 3.84 9.63
CA TYR A 96 12.71 3.38 9.28
C TYR A 96 12.15 4.13 8.06
N LEU A 97 12.31 5.45 8.02
CA LEU A 97 11.86 6.29 6.91
C LEU A 97 12.65 6.01 5.61
N LEU A 98 13.96 5.78 5.71
CA LEU A 98 14.79 5.39 4.56
C LEU A 98 14.37 4.04 3.97
N ALA A 99 14.08 3.04 4.82
CA ALA A 99 13.60 1.74 4.37
C ALA A 99 12.25 1.85 3.63
N ILE A 100 11.34 2.71 4.10
CA ILE A 100 10.09 2.97 3.39
C ILE A 100 10.36 3.65 2.04
N ALA A 101 11.24 4.66 2.00
CA ALA A 101 11.55 5.36 0.77
C ALA A 101 12.15 4.45 -0.29
N GLU A 102 13.02 3.53 0.10
CA GLU A 102 13.61 2.52 -0.78
C GLU A 102 12.53 1.65 -1.43
N ILE A 103 11.62 1.08 -0.63
CA ILE A 103 10.54 0.22 -1.12
C ILE A 103 9.53 1.02 -1.97
N ALA A 104 9.27 2.28 -1.60
CA ALA A 104 8.36 3.16 -2.32
C ALA A 104 8.99 3.83 -3.53
N HIS A 105 10.28 3.58 -3.83
CA HIS A 105 11.05 4.24 -4.89
C HIS A 105 10.97 5.77 -4.82
N ILE A 106 11.05 6.33 -3.61
CA ILE A 106 11.06 7.78 -3.36
C ILE A 106 12.50 8.24 -3.22
N ASP A 107 12.91 9.20 -4.04
CA ASP A 107 14.22 9.82 -3.93
C ASP A 107 14.35 10.60 -2.62
N VAL A 108 15.27 10.16 -1.76
CA VAL A 108 15.59 10.85 -0.51
C VAL A 108 16.70 11.85 -0.73
N ARG A 109 16.46 13.10 -0.34
CA ARG A 109 17.48 14.16 -0.41
C ARG A 109 18.47 13.98 0.73
N THR A 110 19.63 13.41 0.44
CA THR A 110 20.75 13.40 1.37
C THR A 110 21.35 14.80 1.48
N HIS A 111 20.88 15.60 2.43
CA HIS A 111 21.64 16.77 2.85
C HIS A 111 22.86 16.25 3.60
N SER A 112 24.04 16.35 3.00
CA SER A 112 25.30 16.07 3.71
C SER A 112 25.38 17.04 4.88
N ARG A 113 25.49 16.54 6.11
CA ARG A 113 25.80 17.38 7.28
C ARG A 113 27.07 18.18 6.93
N ARG A 114 26.95 19.52 6.89
CA ARG A 114 28.08 20.43 6.91
C ARG A 114 28.37 20.79 8.35
#